data_AF-A0A174IZW4-F1
#
_entry.id   AF-A0A174IZW4-F1
#
_cell.length_a   1.000
_cell.length_b   1.000
_cell.length_c   1.000
_cell.angle_alpha   90.00
_cell.angle_beta   90.00
_cell.angle_gamma   90.00
#
_symmetry.space_group_name_H-M   'P 1'
#
loop_
_entity.id
_entity.type
_entity.pdbx_description
1 polymer ?
#
loop_
_entity_poly.entity_id
_entity_poly.type
_entity_poly.pdbx_seq_one_letter_code
_entity_poly.pdbx_strand_id
1 'polypeptide(L)'
;MKKILKRATACLLAVLMLAGEATVQVAAIDSNGNGTTKTVSYVATHNYTVYYLDLKGMCYIMRDKGIDVGVSYVSNASNVTFRWQAYNLDKHKWSLVADWTGSNWVTWKPEKGNFWLYVEAMTPDGATQNTIMCFASQKDYSHHSLNLNGMCYNIYDDRIDVGIAYDSDDSNLTFKWEAYNLDKQKWNLVADWTGSNWVSWYPKKGNYWMHVTARTSDGVTKDYTICFYAARNYNYKYITINGICSVNDKAAINLGVSYNSNDTSLVFRWQIYDLSTGSWSTLTDWTGSNWVSWYPDSGNYWVYVESRTSDGTVESYCTAYQVTARYEIMGTTSTNLAQMVAYYNANNTYPEFYASSDAPTIETFCRIYLEECQAEGLKAEVAFCQAMLETGFLRYGVDVQINQYNFAGLGATGNGAPGNSFGSVREGIRAQVQHLKAYASTDGLNQPCVDTRFQHVRRGTAHYVEWLGIQENPYGRGWATAKNYGYNIVNMYMAKLFKY
;
A
#
# COMPACT_ATOMS: atom_id res chain seq x y z
N MET A 1 57.77 33.19 -95.07
CA MET A 1 56.52 33.99 -95.05
C MET A 1 55.81 33.82 -93.71
N LYS A 2 56.21 34.62 -92.73
CA LYS A 2 55.50 34.91 -91.47
C LYS A 2 55.30 36.42 -91.50
N LYS A 3 54.06 36.91 -91.60
CA LYS A 3 53.55 38.18 -91.03
C LYS A 3 52.16 38.53 -91.60
N ILE A 4 51.23 38.77 -90.65
CA ILE A 4 50.23 39.85 -90.61
C ILE A 4 48.85 39.61 -91.27
N LEU A 5 47.91 39.23 -90.38
CA LEU A 5 46.70 39.98 -89.99
C LEU A 5 45.61 40.29 -91.06
N LYS A 6 44.40 39.75 -90.87
CA LYS A 6 43.17 40.50 -90.47
C LYS A 6 41.88 39.68 -90.65
N ARG A 7 41.02 39.76 -89.62
CA ARG A 7 39.54 39.71 -89.62
C ARG A 7 38.85 38.46 -90.16
N ALA A 8 38.38 37.64 -89.22
CA ALA A 8 36.99 37.16 -89.23
C ALA A 8 36.56 36.95 -87.78
N THR A 9 36.27 38.06 -87.10
CA THR A 9 35.40 38.06 -85.92
C THR A 9 34.00 37.71 -86.43
N ALA A 10 33.72 36.42 -86.60
CA ALA A 10 32.35 35.95 -86.76
C ALA A 10 31.78 35.76 -85.35
N CYS A 11 30.78 36.58 -85.03
CA CYS A 11 30.01 36.55 -83.81
C CYS A 11 29.65 35.12 -83.40
N LEU A 12 30.32 34.57 -82.38
CA LEU A 12 29.65 33.61 -81.51
C LEU A 12 28.81 34.42 -80.53
N LEU A 13 27.72 34.98 -81.08
CA LEU A 13 26.61 35.49 -80.30
C LEU A 13 26.20 34.35 -79.37
N ALA A 14 26.12 34.63 -78.08
CA ALA A 14 25.67 33.70 -77.06
C ALA A 14 24.31 33.11 -77.47
N VAL A 15 24.35 31.91 -78.04
CA VAL A 15 23.16 31.08 -78.19
C VAL A 15 22.98 30.44 -76.82
N LEU A 16 21.95 30.89 -76.10
CA LEU A 16 21.28 30.06 -75.09
C LEU A 16 20.97 28.72 -75.74
N MET A 17 21.81 27.71 -75.49
CA MET A 17 21.52 26.35 -75.94
C MET A 17 20.62 25.71 -74.89
N LEU A 18 19.31 25.88 -75.07
CA LEU A 18 18.35 24.87 -74.63
C LEU A 18 18.68 23.56 -75.36
N ALA A 19 18.65 22.42 -74.67
CA ALA A 19 18.91 21.11 -75.26
C ALA A 19 18.15 20.94 -76.59
N GLY A 20 18.91 20.74 -77.68
CA GLY A 20 18.40 20.65 -79.04
C GLY A 20 19.51 20.60 -80.07
N GLU A 21 19.21 20.08 -81.26
CA GLU A 21 20.14 20.07 -82.39
C GLU A 21 20.33 21.49 -82.92
N ALA A 22 21.58 21.94 -82.98
CA ALA A 22 21.93 23.19 -83.62
C ALA A 22 22.88 22.93 -84.80
N THR A 23 22.50 23.44 -85.96
CA THR A 23 23.30 23.34 -87.19
C THR A 23 24.07 24.63 -87.40
N VAL A 24 25.40 24.51 -87.58
CA VAL A 24 26.25 25.63 -87.98
C VAL A 24 26.62 25.42 -89.43
N GLN A 25 26.25 26.38 -90.29
CA GLN A 25 26.70 26.43 -91.67
C GLN A 25 27.91 27.33 -91.79
N VAL A 26 29.00 26.79 -92.34
CA VAL A 26 30.18 27.56 -92.71
C VAL A 26 30.25 27.61 -94.22
N ALA A 27 30.13 28.81 -94.79
CA ALA A 27 30.31 29.07 -96.20
C ALA A 27 31.69 29.70 -96.44
N ALA A 28 32.41 29.18 -97.43
CA ALA A 28 33.64 29.79 -97.95
C ALA A 28 33.42 30.15 -99.41
N ILE A 29 33.70 31.41 -99.77
CA ILE A 29 33.56 31.94 -101.14
C ILE A 29 34.95 32.36 -101.62
N ASP A 30 35.33 31.93 -102.81
CA ASP A 30 36.59 32.36 -103.42
C ASP A 30 36.49 33.77 -104.04
N SER A 31 37.63 34.32 -104.47
CA SER A 31 37.70 35.68 -105.04
C SER A 31 36.96 35.85 -106.37
N ASN A 32 36.46 34.76 -106.97
CA ASN A 32 35.71 34.77 -108.22
C ASN A 32 34.21 34.59 -107.99
N GLY A 33 33.76 34.51 -106.74
CA GLY A 33 32.35 34.41 -106.36
C GLY A 33 31.80 32.99 -106.30
N ASN A 34 32.64 31.95 -106.41
CA ASN A 34 32.19 30.56 -106.24
C ASN A 34 32.23 30.17 -104.75
N GLY A 35 31.07 29.82 -104.21
CA GLY A 35 30.89 29.45 -102.80
C GLY A 35 30.73 27.95 -102.57
N THR A 36 31.34 27.41 -101.52
CA THR A 36 31.03 26.07 -100.99
C THR A 36 30.55 26.19 -99.54
N THR A 37 29.47 25.48 -99.19
CA THR A 37 28.92 25.47 -97.83
C THR A 37 29.07 24.07 -97.22
N LYS A 38 29.57 23.99 -95.99
CA LYS A 38 29.52 22.77 -95.17
C LYS A 38 28.65 23.02 -93.94
N THR A 39 27.70 22.11 -93.71
CA THR A 39 26.88 22.07 -92.50
C THR A 39 27.49 21.09 -91.52
N VAL A 40 27.68 21.50 -90.27
CA VAL A 40 28.04 20.60 -89.17
C VAL A 40 26.93 20.69 -88.12
N SER A 41 26.33 19.54 -87.78
CA SER A 41 25.36 19.42 -86.69
C SER A 41 26.09 19.03 -85.41
N TYR A 42 25.80 19.71 -84.30
CA TYR A 42 26.24 19.28 -82.97
C TYR A 42 25.03 19.10 -82.05
N VAL A 43 25.13 18.14 -81.11
CA VAL A 43 24.12 17.90 -80.08
C VAL A 43 24.69 18.39 -78.75
N ALA A 44 24.10 19.43 -78.17
CA ALA A 44 24.39 19.82 -76.79
C ALA A 44 23.70 18.84 -75.85
N THR A 45 24.47 18.01 -75.13
CA THR A 45 23.95 16.94 -74.26
C THR A 45 23.61 17.40 -72.83
N HIS A 46 23.89 18.66 -72.48
CA HIS A 46 23.67 19.20 -71.13
C HIS A 46 23.04 20.61 -71.19
N ASN A 47 21.97 20.81 -70.41
CA ASN A 47 21.42 22.12 -70.11
C ASN A 47 22.25 22.77 -69.00
N TYR A 48 22.87 23.93 -69.27
CA TYR A 48 23.48 24.77 -68.24
C TYR A 48 22.45 25.80 -67.77
N THR A 49 21.61 25.45 -66.79
CA THR A 49 20.81 26.45 -66.09
C THR A 49 21.75 27.21 -65.14
N VAL A 50 22.12 28.44 -65.49
CA VAL A 50 22.87 29.30 -64.58
C VAL A 50 21.90 29.83 -63.52
N TYR A 51 22.10 29.45 -62.26
CA TYR A 51 21.34 30.04 -61.17
C TYR A 51 21.85 31.45 -60.89
N TYR A 52 20.93 32.39 -60.65
CA TYR A 52 21.27 33.68 -60.07
C TYR A 52 20.76 33.72 -58.63
N LEU A 53 21.52 34.37 -57.76
CA LEU A 53 21.18 34.59 -56.36
C LEU A 53 21.64 35.99 -56.00
N ASP A 54 20.73 36.77 -55.42
CA ASP A 54 21.02 38.14 -54.98
C ASP A 54 20.33 38.42 -53.64
N LEU A 55 21.09 38.86 -52.64
CA LEU A 55 20.60 39.17 -51.30
C LEU A 55 20.27 40.66 -51.21
N LYS A 56 19.02 40.98 -50.83
CA LYS A 56 18.49 42.35 -50.82
C LYS A 56 18.62 43.06 -49.46
N GLY A 57 19.03 42.32 -48.44
CA GLY A 57 19.24 42.85 -47.08
C GLY A 57 18.67 41.93 -46.01
N MET A 58 19.06 42.20 -44.77
CA MET A 58 18.61 41.46 -43.59
C MET A 58 17.59 42.28 -42.81
N CYS A 59 16.71 41.61 -42.08
CA CYS A 59 15.81 42.20 -41.10
C CYS A 59 15.72 41.32 -39.85
N TYR A 60 15.12 41.84 -38.79
CA TYR A 60 14.93 41.11 -37.54
C TYR A 60 13.61 41.44 -36.86
N ILE A 61 13.14 40.53 -36.01
CA ILE A 61 11.96 40.68 -35.15
C ILE A 61 12.37 40.30 -33.73
N MET A 62 12.25 41.25 -32.80
CA MET A 62 12.48 40.99 -31.38
C MET A 62 11.35 40.11 -30.82
N ARG A 63 11.72 39.01 -30.16
CA ARG A 63 10.80 38.13 -29.43
C ARG A 63 11.15 38.07 -27.95
N ASP A 64 10.25 37.54 -27.15
CA ASP A 64 10.47 37.37 -25.71
C ASP A 64 11.56 36.33 -25.42
N LYS A 65 11.67 35.28 -26.25
CA LYS A 65 12.58 34.12 -26.09
C LYS A 65 13.73 34.07 -27.10
N GLY A 66 13.93 35.11 -27.91
CA GLY A 66 15.00 35.17 -28.91
C GLY A 66 14.81 36.31 -29.91
N ILE A 67 15.57 36.27 -31.00
CA ILE A 67 15.53 37.26 -32.06
C ILE A 67 15.37 36.51 -33.39
N ASP A 68 14.24 36.67 -34.06
CA ASP A 68 14.07 36.09 -35.39
C ASP A 68 14.81 36.98 -36.39
N VAL A 69 15.73 36.41 -37.15
CA VAL A 69 16.55 37.13 -38.13
C VAL A 69 16.30 36.52 -39.50
N GLY A 70 16.15 37.38 -40.50
CA GLY A 70 15.75 36.98 -41.85
C GLY A 70 16.55 37.71 -42.92
N VAL A 71 16.71 37.07 -44.07
CA VAL A 71 17.36 37.68 -45.25
C VAL A 71 16.41 37.65 -46.45
N SER A 72 16.24 38.81 -47.09
CA SER A 72 15.50 38.93 -48.34
C SER A 72 16.42 38.56 -49.51
N TYR A 73 15.90 37.78 -50.46
CA TYR A 73 16.68 37.35 -51.62
C TYR A 73 15.81 37.20 -52.87
N VAL A 74 16.44 37.26 -54.04
CA VAL A 74 15.84 36.93 -55.32
C VAL A 74 16.70 35.85 -55.98
N SER A 75 16.06 34.76 -56.43
CA SER A 75 16.75 33.66 -57.12
C SER A 75 15.80 32.93 -58.05
N ASN A 76 16.33 32.32 -59.11
CA ASN A 76 15.65 31.32 -59.93
C ASN A 76 15.83 29.88 -59.41
N ALA A 77 16.58 29.67 -58.32
CA ALA A 77 16.72 28.38 -57.67
C ALA A 77 15.58 28.13 -56.67
N SER A 78 15.01 26.93 -56.67
CA SER A 78 13.93 26.55 -55.73
C SER A 78 14.45 26.12 -54.35
N ASN A 79 15.72 25.72 -54.26
CA ASN A 79 16.31 25.06 -53.08
C ASN A 79 17.54 25.81 -52.58
N VAL A 80 17.43 27.13 -52.36
CA VAL A 80 18.49 27.91 -51.73
C VAL A 80 18.61 27.51 -50.26
N THR A 81 19.83 27.28 -49.79
CA THR A 81 20.11 26.95 -48.39
C THR A 81 20.89 28.07 -47.71
N PHE A 82 20.77 28.20 -46.39
CA PHE A 82 21.28 29.34 -45.62
C PHE A 82 22.10 28.88 -44.41
N ARG A 83 23.32 29.36 -44.28
CA ARG A 83 24.13 29.23 -43.06
C ARG A 83 24.16 30.56 -42.33
N TRP A 84 23.83 30.53 -41.04
CA TRP A 84 23.79 31.69 -40.17
C TRP A 84 24.88 31.60 -39.10
N GLN A 85 25.65 32.66 -38.96
CA GLN A 85 26.74 32.75 -37.97
C GLN A 85 26.69 34.11 -37.27
N ALA A 86 27.11 34.16 -36.02
CA ALA A 86 27.26 35.39 -35.27
C ALA A 86 28.70 35.51 -34.76
N TYR A 87 29.34 36.64 -35.02
CA TYR A 87 30.62 36.99 -34.43
C TYR A 87 30.37 37.87 -33.23
N ASN A 88 30.69 37.38 -32.03
CA ASN A 88 30.66 38.22 -30.84
C ASN A 88 31.89 39.14 -30.88
N LEU A 89 31.67 40.46 -30.95
CA LEU A 89 32.75 41.45 -30.99
C LEU A 89 33.49 41.55 -29.66
N ASP A 90 32.81 41.34 -28.54
CA ASP A 90 33.37 41.43 -27.19
C ASP A 90 34.26 40.22 -26.88
N LYS A 91 33.89 39.03 -27.37
CA LYS A 91 34.63 37.77 -27.17
C LYS A 91 35.56 37.40 -28.33
N HIS A 92 35.53 38.15 -29.42
CA HIS A 92 36.27 37.87 -30.65
C HIS A 92 36.09 36.44 -31.17
N LYS A 93 34.86 35.91 -31.15
CA LYS A 93 34.57 34.51 -31.47
C LYS A 93 33.34 34.37 -32.37
N TRP A 94 33.46 33.54 -33.40
CA TRP A 94 32.33 33.09 -34.20
C TRP A 94 31.56 31.96 -33.48
N SER A 95 30.23 32.03 -33.55
CA SER A 95 29.30 30.98 -33.18
C SER A 95 28.38 30.67 -34.36
N LEU A 96 28.13 29.38 -34.59
CA LEU A 96 27.12 28.92 -35.53
C LEU A 96 25.72 29.16 -34.94
N VAL A 97 24.83 29.79 -35.71
CA VAL A 97 23.43 30.02 -35.33
C VAL A 97 22.55 28.95 -35.97
N ALA A 98 22.77 28.66 -37.25
CA ALA A 98 22.16 27.54 -37.96
C ALA A 98 23.02 27.15 -39.16
N ASP A 99 23.04 25.85 -39.50
CA ASP A 99 23.84 25.32 -40.59
C ASP A 99 22.96 24.90 -41.77
N TRP A 100 23.23 25.48 -42.94
CA TRP A 100 22.60 25.19 -44.24
C TRP A 100 21.11 24.79 -44.18
N THR A 101 20.28 25.66 -43.60
CA THR A 101 18.83 25.44 -43.51
C THR A 101 18.13 25.82 -44.81
N GLY A 102 16.98 25.21 -45.09
CA GLY A 102 16.15 25.61 -46.25
C GLY A 102 15.33 26.88 -46.02
N SER A 103 15.43 27.50 -44.83
CA SER A 103 14.68 28.71 -44.48
C SER A 103 15.59 29.92 -44.50
N ASN A 104 15.10 31.00 -45.11
CA ASN A 104 15.76 32.30 -45.06
C ASN A 104 15.53 33.06 -43.74
N TRP A 105 14.95 32.40 -42.72
CA TRP A 105 14.78 32.89 -41.36
C TRP A 105 15.34 31.90 -40.33
N VAL A 106 15.85 32.42 -39.22
CA VAL A 106 16.26 31.64 -38.04
C VAL A 106 15.98 32.40 -36.75
N THR A 107 15.69 31.70 -35.66
CA THR A 107 15.67 32.29 -34.32
C THR A 107 17.06 32.24 -33.70
N TRP A 108 17.64 33.39 -33.43
CA TRP A 108 18.94 33.55 -32.79
C TRP A 108 18.77 33.88 -31.30
N LYS A 109 19.58 33.24 -30.45
CA LYS A 109 19.57 33.41 -28.98
C LYS A 109 20.91 33.95 -28.48
N PRO A 110 21.22 35.24 -28.70
CA PRO A 110 22.48 35.82 -28.28
C PRO A 110 22.52 36.10 -26.78
N GLU A 111 23.73 36.09 -26.23
CA GLU A 111 24.01 36.80 -24.98
C GLU A 111 23.92 38.33 -25.17
N LYS A 112 23.91 39.09 -24.07
CA LYS A 112 23.99 40.54 -24.14
C LYS A 112 25.37 40.95 -24.70
N GLY A 113 25.40 41.76 -25.75
CA GLY A 113 26.66 42.17 -26.39
C GLY A 113 26.50 42.70 -27.80
N ASN A 114 27.63 42.97 -28.45
CA ASN A 114 27.67 43.46 -29.83
C ASN A 114 28.08 42.34 -30.78
N PHE A 115 27.37 42.23 -31.91
CA PHE A 115 27.56 41.14 -32.87
C PHE A 115 27.62 41.63 -34.31
N TRP A 116 28.39 40.90 -35.11
CA TRP A 116 28.15 40.83 -36.55
C TRP A 116 27.38 39.55 -36.86
N LEU A 117 26.16 39.70 -37.36
CA LEU A 117 25.34 38.59 -37.80
C LEU A 117 25.55 38.39 -39.31
N TYR A 118 26.07 37.23 -39.67
CA TYR A 118 26.44 36.85 -41.03
C TYR A 118 25.49 35.77 -41.54
N VAL A 119 25.03 35.92 -42.78
CA VAL A 119 24.30 34.89 -43.50
C VAL A 119 24.98 34.61 -44.83
N GLU A 120 25.14 33.33 -45.13
CA GLU A 120 25.60 32.82 -46.42
C GLU A 120 24.48 31.99 -47.04
N ALA A 121 24.08 32.34 -48.26
CA ALA A 121 23.07 31.64 -49.04
C ALA A 121 23.75 30.90 -50.19
N MET A 122 23.32 29.68 -50.48
CA MET A 122 23.90 28.81 -51.51
C MET A 122 22.83 28.19 -52.40
N THR A 123 23.05 28.28 -53.71
CA THR A 123 22.23 27.61 -54.74
C THR A 123 22.64 26.14 -54.90
N PRO A 124 21.80 25.29 -55.53
CA PRO A 124 22.07 23.85 -55.67
C PRO A 124 23.35 23.48 -56.43
N ASP A 125 23.84 24.36 -57.30
CA ASP A 125 25.10 24.22 -58.04
C ASP A 125 26.32 24.72 -57.25
N GLY A 126 26.13 25.19 -56.01
CA GLY A 126 27.19 25.64 -55.12
C GLY A 126 27.57 27.11 -55.23
N ALA A 127 26.86 27.92 -56.02
CA ALA A 127 27.12 29.36 -56.04
C ALA A 127 26.63 30.01 -54.73
N THR A 128 27.45 30.87 -54.14
CA THR A 128 27.16 31.51 -52.85
C THR A 128 27.04 33.02 -52.95
N GLN A 129 26.21 33.57 -52.08
CA GLN A 129 26.14 35.00 -51.76
C GLN A 129 26.12 35.15 -50.24
N ASN A 130 26.62 36.28 -49.73
CA ASN A 130 26.58 36.55 -48.30
C ASN A 130 26.32 38.02 -47.99
N THR A 131 25.87 38.27 -46.78
CA THR A 131 25.70 39.62 -46.26
C THR A 131 25.82 39.62 -44.73
N ILE A 132 26.02 40.80 -44.14
CA ILE A 132 26.27 40.98 -42.72
C ILE A 132 25.45 42.14 -42.15
N MET A 133 25.00 41.99 -40.91
CA MET A 133 24.29 43.01 -40.15
C MET A 133 25.00 43.23 -38.81
N CYS A 134 25.22 44.50 -38.44
CA CYS A 134 25.64 44.83 -37.08
C CYS A 134 24.42 44.81 -36.15
N PHE A 135 24.53 44.11 -35.02
CA PHE A 135 23.43 43.97 -34.07
C PHE A 135 23.91 44.07 -32.62
N ALA A 136 23.24 44.89 -31.81
CA ALA A 136 23.53 45.03 -30.39
C ALA A 136 22.41 44.38 -29.56
N SER A 137 22.66 43.19 -29.01
CA SER A 137 21.69 42.51 -28.15
C SER A 137 21.69 43.13 -26.76
N GLN A 138 20.56 43.70 -26.34
CA GLN A 138 20.41 44.34 -25.03
C GLN A 138 19.99 43.37 -23.92
N LYS A 139 19.51 42.17 -24.29
CA LYS A 139 19.03 41.10 -23.41
C LYS A 139 19.85 39.83 -23.67
N ASP A 140 20.11 39.07 -22.61
CA ASP A 140 20.68 37.73 -22.74
C ASP A 140 19.55 36.73 -23.00
N TYR A 141 19.63 36.05 -24.14
CA TYR A 141 18.72 34.99 -24.58
C TYR A 141 19.41 33.62 -24.58
N SER A 142 20.70 33.55 -24.22
CA SER A 142 21.49 32.32 -24.25
C SER A 142 21.09 31.32 -23.17
N HIS A 143 20.37 31.80 -22.14
CA HIS A 143 19.89 31.00 -21.02
C HIS A 143 18.40 31.20 -20.75
N HIS A 144 17.78 30.22 -20.09
CA HIS A 144 16.42 30.35 -19.60
C HIS A 144 16.29 31.48 -18.58
N SER A 145 15.18 32.21 -18.65
CA SER A 145 14.84 33.23 -17.66
C SER A 145 14.25 32.56 -16.42
N LEU A 146 14.66 32.99 -15.24
CA LEU A 146 14.11 32.52 -13.96
C LEU A 146 14.03 33.68 -12.97
N ASN A 147 12.82 33.94 -12.47
CA ASN A 147 12.58 34.88 -11.38
C ASN A 147 11.67 34.27 -10.31
N LEU A 148 11.93 34.58 -9.04
CA LEU A 148 11.13 34.14 -7.90
C LEU A 148 10.41 35.35 -7.28
N ASN A 149 9.09 35.27 -7.19
CA ASN A 149 8.20 36.41 -6.91
C ASN A 149 7.67 36.45 -5.47
N GLY A 150 8.07 35.50 -4.62
CA GLY A 150 7.63 35.43 -3.24
C GLY A 150 7.12 34.05 -2.86
N MET A 151 7.26 33.75 -1.56
CA MET A 151 6.71 32.54 -0.98
C MET A 151 5.36 32.81 -0.32
N CYS A 152 4.47 31.84 -0.42
CA CYS A 152 3.24 31.77 0.37
C CYS A 152 3.16 30.43 1.10
N TYR A 153 2.26 30.33 2.07
CA TYR A 153 2.10 29.12 2.85
C TYR A 153 0.66 28.92 3.31
N ASN A 154 0.28 27.66 3.49
CA ASN A 154 -0.96 27.22 4.11
C ASN A 154 -0.63 26.41 5.36
N ILE A 155 -1.26 26.75 6.49
CA ILE A 155 -1.07 26.05 7.76
C ILE A 155 -2.27 25.13 8.00
N TYR A 156 -2.01 23.83 8.11
CA TYR A 156 -2.98 22.81 8.50
C TYR A 156 -2.74 22.38 9.94
N ASP A 157 -3.52 21.43 10.47
CA ASP A 157 -3.29 20.92 11.81
C ASP A 157 -2.07 19.98 11.89
N ASP A 158 -1.79 19.25 10.81
CA ASP A 158 -0.75 18.22 10.72
C ASP A 158 0.51 18.66 9.95
N ARG A 159 0.44 19.74 9.16
CA ARG A 159 1.57 20.21 8.33
C ARG A 159 1.49 21.69 7.96
N ILE A 160 2.55 22.18 7.31
CA ILE A 160 2.59 23.48 6.63
C ILE A 160 2.96 23.23 5.17
N ASP A 161 2.10 23.64 4.24
CA ASP A 161 2.43 23.61 2.80
C ASP A 161 3.02 24.96 2.41
N VAL A 162 4.20 24.98 1.79
CA VAL A 162 4.90 26.19 1.35
C VAL A 162 5.04 26.17 -0.17
N GLY A 163 4.73 27.29 -0.81
CA GLY A 163 4.81 27.45 -2.26
C GLY A 163 5.66 28.65 -2.65
N ILE A 164 6.34 28.56 -3.80
CA ILE A 164 7.06 29.67 -4.42
C ILE A 164 6.38 30.09 -5.72
N ALA A 165 6.05 31.38 -5.84
CA ALA A 165 5.62 31.99 -7.10
C ALA A 165 6.85 32.30 -7.96
N TYR A 166 6.78 32.05 -9.26
CA TYR A 166 7.90 32.23 -10.17
C TYR A 166 7.45 32.58 -11.59
N ASP A 167 8.34 33.24 -12.33
CA ASP A 167 8.23 33.43 -13.77
C ASP A 167 9.44 32.78 -14.45
N SER A 168 9.19 31.93 -15.43
CA SER A 168 10.24 31.27 -16.21
C SER A 168 9.74 30.96 -17.62
N ASP A 169 10.67 30.94 -18.57
CA ASP A 169 10.40 30.52 -19.95
C ASP A 169 10.69 29.03 -20.19
N ASP A 170 11.28 28.36 -19.18
CA ASP A 170 11.47 26.92 -19.09
C ASP A 170 10.25 26.23 -18.47
N SER A 171 9.88 25.06 -18.99
CA SER A 171 8.81 24.21 -18.44
C SER A 171 9.33 23.14 -17.48
N ASN A 172 10.65 22.92 -17.40
CA ASN A 172 11.28 21.81 -16.69
C ASN A 172 12.07 22.27 -15.46
N LEU A 173 11.52 23.20 -14.68
CA LEU A 173 12.19 23.66 -13.45
C LEU A 173 12.21 22.56 -12.39
N THR A 174 13.26 22.59 -11.58
CA THR A 174 13.38 21.77 -10.37
C THR A 174 13.60 22.65 -9.14
N PHE A 175 13.12 22.21 -7.99
CA PHE A 175 13.10 22.98 -6.74
C PHE A 175 13.68 22.14 -5.60
N LYS A 176 14.64 22.71 -4.88
CA LYS A 176 15.19 22.14 -3.64
C LYS A 176 14.71 22.99 -2.47
N TRP A 177 14.18 22.34 -1.43
CA TRP A 177 13.60 23.00 -0.26
C TRP A 177 14.38 22.65 1.00
N GLU A 178 14.78 23.65 1.76
CA GLU A 178 15.57 23.50 2.97
C GLU A 178 15.05 24.43 4.08
N ALA A 179 15.13 23.96 5.32
CA ALA A 179 14.73 24.73 6.49
C ALA A 179 15.87 24.83 7.49
N TYR A 180 16.35 26.05 7.73
CA TYR A 180 17.34 26.33 8.77
C TYR A 180 16.63 26.51 10.10
N ASN A 181 16.90 25.63 11.08
CA ASN A 181 16.39 25.80 12.44
C ASN A 181 17.31 26.77 13.19
N LEU A 182 16.79 27.93 13.61
CA LEU A 182 17.58 28.97 14.27
C LEU A 182 18.02 28.55 15.69
N ASP A 183 17.20 27.79 16.39
CA ASP A 183 17.48 27.34 17.76
C ASP A 183 18.63 26.32 17.80
N LYS A 184 18.71 25.45 16.78
CA LYS A 184 19.72 24.38 16.63
C LYS A 184 20.86 24.75 15.69
N GLN A 185 20.76 25.89 15.01
CA GLN A 185 21.73 26.37 14.03
C GLN A 185 22.07 25.32 12.96
N LYS A 186 21.04 24.66 12.42
CA LYS A 186 21.22 23.53 11.48
C LYS A 186 20.21 23.57 10.34
N TRP A 187 20.72 23.38 9.12
CA TRP A 187 19.91 23.13 7.92
C TRP A 187 19.33 21.71 7.94
N ASN A 188 18.06 21.61 7.59
CA ASN A 188 17.38 20.34 7.34
C ASN A 188 16.82 20.37 5.93
N LEU A 189 17.11 19.32 5.18
CA LEU A 189 16.49 19.11 3.88
C LEU A 189 14.99 18.83 4.07
N VAL A 190 14.15 19.57 3.35
CA VAL A 190 12.69 19.36 3.32
C VAL A 190 12.33 18.55 2.09
N ALA A 191 12.89 18.90 0.92
CA ALA A 191 12.77 18.12 -0.31
C ALA A 191 13.96 18.38 -1.24
N ASP A 192 14.43 17.34 -1.93
CA ASP A 192 15.56 17.43 -2.85
C ASP A 192 15.09 17.44 -4.31
N TRP A 193 15.43 18.50 -5.04
CA TRP A 193 15.18 18.71 -6.49
C TRP A 193 13.89 18.08 -7.03
N THR A 194 12.74 18.57 -6.59
CA THR A 194 11.42 18.13 -7.06
C THR A 194 10.95 18.96 -8.25
N GLY A 195 10.03 18.44 -9.06
CA GLY A 195 9.39 19.23 -10.13
C GLY A 195 8.27 20.16 -9.63
N SER A 196 8.01 20.20 -8.33
CA SER A 196 6.90 20.95 -7.72
C SER A 196 7.41 22.23 -7.08
N ASN A 197 6.75 23.34 -7.38
CA ASN A 197 6.97 24.62 -6.71
C ASN A 197 6.25 24.72 -5.34
N TRP A 198 5.68 23.61 -4.86
CA TRP A 198 5.11 23.44 -3.53
C TRP A 198 5.76 22.28 -2.78
N VAL A 199 5.87 22.40 -1.45
CA VAL A 199 6.35 21.35 -0.55
C VAL A 199 5.53 21.30 0.75
N SER A 200 5.30 20.10 1.29
CA SER A 200 4.77 19.91 2.64
C SER A 200 5.89 19.81 3.66
N TRP A 201 5.80 20.59 4.72
CA TRP A 201 6.83 20.74 5.76
C TRP A 201 6.25 20.45 7.16
N TYR A 202 7.03 19.70 7.96
CA TYR A 202 6.64 19.21 9.28
C TYR A 202 7.66 19.67 10.34
N PRO A 203 7.71 20.97 10.69
CA PRO A 203 8.67 21.45 11.66
C PRO A 203 8.28 21.13 13.10
N LYS A 204 9.29 21.05 13.98
CA LYS A 204 9.06 21.21 15.43
C LYS A 204 8.76 22.68 15.73
N LYS A 205 8.09 22.97 16.85
CA LYS A 205 7.89 24.35 17.31
C LYS A 205 9.23 25.09 17.37
N GLY A 206 9.29 26.29 16.80
CA GLY A 206 10.53 27.08 16.77
C GLY A 206 10.59 28.11 15.63
N ASN A 207 11.73 28.79 15.54
CA ASN A 207 12.00 29.79 14.50
C ASN A 207 12.86 29.18 13.39
N TYR A 208 12.49 29.46 12.14
CA TYR A 208 13.15 28.91 10.97
C TYR A 208 13.39 29.95 9.88
N TRP A 209 14.38 29.69 9.04
CA TRP A 209 14.40 30.21 7.67
C TRP A 209 13.94 29.10 6.72
N MET A 210 12.89 29.37 5.95
CA MET A 210 12.44 28.49 4.87
C MET A 210 13.07 28.97 3.57
N HIS A 211 13.80 28.09 2.89
CA HIS A 211 14.62 28.38 1.73
C HIS A 211 14.24 27.48 0.56
N VAL A 212 14.16 28.07 -0.63
CA VAL A 212 14.04 27.33 -1.89
C VAL A 212 15.13 27.74 -2.85
N THR A 213 15.70 26.76 -3.53
CA THR A 213 16.53 26.94 -4.72
C THR A 213 15.75 26.39 -5.91
N ALA A 214 15.42 27.25 -6.88
CA ALA A 214 14.86 26.86 -8.17
C ALA A 214 15.98 26.76 -9.21
N ARG A 215 15.90 25.79 -10.12
CA ARG A 215 16.88 25.55 -11.19
C ARG A 215 16.20 25.23 -12.51
N THR A 216 16.59 25.92 -13.57
CA THR A 216 16.20 25.61 -14.96
C THR A 216 16.98 24.42 -15.50
N SER A 217 16.50 23.83 -16.59
CA SER A 217 17.10 22.69 -17.29
C SER A 217 18.49 22.96 -17.86
N ASP A 218 18.82 24.22 -18.15
CA ASP A 218 20.15 24.68 -18.59
C ASP A 218 21.05 25.16 -17.43
N GLY A 219 20.57 25.05 -16.18
CA GLY A 219 21.39 25.22 -14.98
C GLY A 219 21.35 26.60 -14.32
N VAL A 220 20.49 27.52 -14.77
CA VAL A 220 20.29 28.81 -14.09
C VAL A 220 19.60 28.57 -12.75
N THR A 221 20.16 29.11 -11.67
CA THR A 221 19.59 28.99 -10.32
C THR A 221 19.13 30.33 -9.75
N LYS A 222 18.05 30.29 -8.96
CA LYS A 222 17.59 31.40 -8.12
C LYS A 222 17.15 30.88 -6.77
N ASP A 223 17.38 31.69 -5.75
CA ASP A 223 17.06 31.35 -4.37
C ASP A 223 16.07 32.36 -3.78
N TYR A 224 15.22 31.89 -2.86
CA TYR A 224 14.33 32.74 -2.09
C TYR A 224 14.22 32.23 -0.65
N THR A 225 14.20 33.14 0.32
CA THR A 225 14.15 32.78 1.75
C THR A 225 13.16 33.64 2.50
N ILE A 226 12.37 33.03 3.39
CA ILE A 226 11.52 33.74 4.35
C ILE A 226 11.84 33.32 5.80
N CYS A 227 11.61 34.24 6.73
CA CYS A 227 11.54 33.89 8.15
C CYS A 227 10.18 33.26 8.46
N PHE A 228 10.17 32.17 9.21
CA PHE A 228 8.94 31.47 9.58
C PHE A 228 8.97 31.01 11.04
N TYR A 229 7.92 31.34 11.79
CA TYR A 229 7.71 30.84 13.15
C TYR A 229 6.70 29.69 13.15
N ALA A 230 7.17 28.47 13.44
CA ALA A 230 6.30 27.31 13.63
C ALA A 230 5.71 27.34 15.04
N ALA A 231 4.43 27.71 15.16
CA ALA A 231 3.78 27.93 16.46
C ALA A 231 3.56 26.64 17.28
N ARG A 232 3.49 25.48 16.60
CA ARG A 232 3.30 24.15 17.20
C ARG A 232 4.29 23.14 16.61
N ASN A 233 4.39 21.97 17.23
CA ASN A 233 5.09 20.84 16.64
C ASN A 233 4.17 20.22 15.58
N TYR A 234 4.61 20.17 14.33
CA TYR A 234 3.96 19.48 13.21
C TYR A 234 4.61 18.11 12.95
N ASN A 235 5.74 17.83 13.60
CA ASN A 235 6.38 16.52 13.63
C ASN A 235 6.04 15.82 14.96
N TYR A 236 4.74 15.62 15.19
CA TYR A 236 4.25 14.81 16.31
C TYR A 236 3.65 13.52 15.77
N LYS A 237 3.84 12.45 16.54
CA LYS A 237 3.13 11.21 16.34
C LYS A 237 1.78 11.30 17.05
N TYR A 238 0.73 10.82 16.42
CA TYR A 238 -0.60 10.78 17.01
C TYR A 238 -1.09 9.34 17.08
N ILE A 239 -1.99 9.09 18.03
CA ILE A 239 -2.76 7.86 18.14
C ILE A 239 -4.18 8.27 18.56
N THR A 240 -5.18 7.71 17.91
CA THR A 240 -6.59 7.87 18.27
C THR A 240 -7.20 6.49 18.36
N ILE A 241 -7.70 6.11 19.55
CA ILE A 241 -8.36 4.82 19.75
C ILE A 241 -9.85 4.98 19.44
N ASN A 242 -10.32 4.30 18.41
CA ASN A 242 -11.71 4.34 17.95
C ASN A 242 -12.60 3.39 18.75
N GLY A 243 -12.02 2.37 19.38
CA GLY A 243 -12.72 1.41 20.23
C GLY A 243 -11.98 0.09 20.37
N ILE A 244 -12.57 -0.80 21.17
CA ILE A 244 -12.11 -2.17 21.38
C ILE A 244 -13.07 -3.10 20.63
N CYS A 245 -12.52 -4.04 19.86
CA CYS A 245 -13.27 -5.15 19.30
C CYS A 245 -12.96 -6.43 20.08
N SER A 246 -13.95 -7.33 20.10
CA SER A 246 -13.82 -8.64 20.74
C SER A 246 -14.20 -9.73 19.76
N VAL A 247 -13.39 -10.77 19.69
CA VAL A 247 -13.71 -12.00 18.98
C VAL A 247 -13.78 -13.12 20.00
N ASN A 248 -15.00 -13.63 20.21
CA ASN A 248 -15.19 -14.83 21.02
C ASN A 248 -14.66 -16.02 20.25
N ASP A 249 -13.47 -16.50 20.64
CA ASP A 249 -12.99 -17.81 20.25
C ASP A 249 -13.48 -18.84 21.28
N LYS A 250 -13.38 -20.13 20.96
CA LYS A 250 -13.96 -21.19 21.78
C LYS A 250 -13.41 -21.23 23.21
N ALA A 251 -12.14 -20.89 23.39
CA ALA A 251 -11.45 -20.91 24.69
C ALA A 251 -11.15 -19.53 25.28
N ALA A 252 -11.07 -18.49 24.44
CA ALA A 252 -10.61 -17.16 24.84
C ALA A 252 -11.47 -16.06 24.21
N ILE A 253 -11.47 -14.89 24.84
CA ILE A 253 -11.95 -13.66 24.23
C ILE A 253 -10.72 -12.94 23.71
N ASN A 254 -10.58 -12.86 22.39
CA ASN A 254 -9.51 -12.10 21.75
C ASN A 254 -9.94 -10.64 21.66
N LEU A 255 -9.21 -9.76 22.34
CA LEU A 255 -9.46 -8.33 22.38
C LEU A 255 -8.49 -7.64 21.42
N GLY A 256 -9.03 -6.80 20.54
CA GLY A 256 -8.26 -6.02 19.59
C GLY A 256 -8.61 -4.54 19.72
N VAL A 257 -7.66 -3.66 19.40
CA VAL A 257 -7.91 -2.22 19.36
C VAL A 257 -8.04 -1.73 17.92
N SER A 258 -9.07 -0.92 17.66
CA SER A 258 -9.25 -0.16 16.42
C SER A 258 -8.71 1.24 16.63
N TYR A 259 -7.80 1.69 15.77
CA TYR A 259 -7.10 2.96 15.95
C TYR A 259 -6.66 3.60 14.63
N ASN A 260 -6.37 4.91 14.70
CA ASN A 260 -5.74 5.68 13.63
C ASN A 260 -4.43 6.29 14.15
N SER A 261 -3.34 6.20 13.37
CA SER A 261 -2.04 6.75 13.76
C SER A 261 -1.14 7.00 12.55
N ASN A 262 -0.22 7.97 12.67
CA ASN A 262 0.91 8.16 11.76
C ASN A 262 2.23 7.56 12.30
N ASP A 263 2.14 6.74 13.36
CA ASP A 263 3.24 6.02 13.97
C ASP A 263 3.15 4.53 13.67
N THR A 264 4.27 3.95 13.23
CA THR A 264 4.40 2.53 12.93
C THR A 264 4.99 1.73 14.11
N SER A 265 5.43 2.42 15.17
CA SER A 265 6.11 1.84 16.34
C SER A 265 5.29 1.96 17.63
N LEU A 266 3.96 1.83 17.51
CA LEU A 266 3.05 1.87 18.65
C LEU A 266 3.29 0.69 19.59
N VAL A 267 3.11 0.94 20.88
CA VAL A 267 3.03 -0.11 21.90
C VAL A 267 1.70 -0.03 22.64
N PHE A 268 1.20 -1.16 23.11
CA PHE A 268 -0.09 -1.31 23.77
C PHE A 268 0.06 -2.03 25.10
N ARG A 269 -0.76 -1.64 26.09
CA ARG A 269 -0.89 -2.32 27.38
C ARG A 269 -2.36 -2.62 27.63
N TRP A 270 -2.66 -3.82 28.12
CA TRP A 270 -4.04 -4.28 28.35
C TRP A 270 -4.27 -4.66 29.81
N GLN A 271 -5.35 -4.15 30.37
CA GLN A 271 -5.75 -4.39 31.75
C GLN A 271 -7.25 -4.67 31.83
N ILE A 272 -7.64 -5.46 32.83
CA ILE A 272 -9.01 -5.84 33.12
C ILE A 272 -9.35 -5.46 34.55
N TYR A 273 -10.47 -4.78 34.75
CA TYR A 273 -11.05 -4.58 36.06
C TYR A 273 -12.21 -5.56 36.25
N ASP A 274 -12.13 -6.39 37.28
CA ASP A 274 -13.21 -7.28 37.67
C ASP A 274 -14.12 -6.58 38.67
N LEU A 275 -15.39 -6.39 38.30
CA LEU A 275 -16.36 -5.68 39.14
C LEU A 275 -16.78 -6.50 40.38
N SER A 276 -16.62 -7.83 40.36
CA SER A 276 -16.98 -8.69 41.48
C SER A 276 -15.96 -8.64 42.62
N THR A 277 -14.67 -8.57 42.26
CA THR A 277 -13.55 -8.49 43.21
C THR A 277 -13.05 -7.06 43.44
N GLY A 278 -13.50 -6.10 42.63
CA GLY A 278 -13.09 -4.69 42.73
C GLY A 278 -11.60 -4.47 42.45
N SER A 279 -11.00 -5.31 41.59
CA SER A 279 -9.55 -5.40 41.43
C SER A 279 -9.12 -5.35 39.96
N TRP A 280 -7.98 -4.69 39.70
CA TRP A 280 -7.33 -4.66 38.39
C TRP A 280 -6.38 -5.84 38.21
N SER A 281 -6.34 -6.39 37.01
CA SER A 281 -5.35 -7.36 36.54
C SER A 281 -4.74 -6.90 35.21
N THR A 282 -3.47 -7.22 34.98
CA THR A 282 -2.79 -6.90 33.72
C THR A 282 -2.77 -8.15 32.84
N LEU A 283 -3.33 -8.05 31.63
CA LEU A 283 -3.27 -9.15 30.65
C LEU A 283 -1.93 -9.17 29.94
N THR A 284 -1.45 -7.99 29.55
CA THR A 284 -0.11 -7.78 29.00
C THR A 284 0.36 -6.37 29.34
N ASP A 285 1.64 -6.24 29.67
CA ASP A 285 2.31 -4.94 29.69
C ASP A 285 2.59 -4.45 28.25
N TRP A 286 3.35 -3.36 28.10
CA TRP A 286 3.71 -2.76 26.82
C TRP A 286 4.24 -3.79 25.80
N THR A 287 3.45 -4.01 24.74
CA THR A 287 3.76 -4.91 23.64
C THR A 287 3.49 -4.23 22.29
N GLY A 288 4.19 -4.62 21.23
CA GLY A 288 3.90 -4.12 19.87
C GLY A 288 2.60 -4.67 19.26
N SER A 289 1.97 -5.67 19.90
CA SER A 289 0.71 -6.26 19.43
C SER A 289 -0.48 -5.41 19.85
N ASN A 290 -1.37 -5.09 18.90
CA ASN A 290 -2.65 -4.45 19.19
C ASN A 290 -3.76 -5.45 19.56
N TRP A 291 -3.42 -6.73 19.71
CA TRP A 291 -4.32 -7.82 20.13
C TRP A 291 -3.80 -8.53 21.38
N VAL A 292 -4.72 -9.01 22.22
CA VAL A 292 -4.45 -9.85 23.38
C VAL A 292 -5.53 -10.93 23.56
N SER A 293 -5.16 -12.11 24.04
CA SER A 293 -6.11 -13.16 24.41
C SER A 293 -6.41 -13.11 25.91
N TRP A 294 -7.69 -13.16 26.26
CA TRP A 294 -8.17 -13.11 27.63
C TRP A 294 -9.01 -14.35 27.97
N TYR A 295 -8.81 -14.92 29.16
CA TYR A 295 -9.47 -16.15 29.63
C TYR A 295 -10.28 -15.90 30.91
N PRO A 296 -11.40 -15.17 30.85
CA PRO A 296 -12.16 -14.82 32.03
C PRO A 296 -13.18 -15.87 32.46
N ASP A 297 -13.50 -15.81 33.74
CA ASP A 297 -14.71 -16.37 34.35
C ASP A 297 -15.94 -15.55 33.96
N SER A 298 -17.14 -16.11 34.19
CA SER A 298 -18.38 -15.37 33.97
C SER A 298 -18.44 -14.13 34.85
N GLY A 299 -18.79 -12.98 34.28
CA GLY A 299 -18.85 -11.75 35.07
C GLY A 299 -18.97 -10.49 34.25
N ASN A 300 -18.92 -9.36 34.96
CA ASN A 300 -18.89 -8.03 34.39
C ASN A 300 -17.50 -7.45 34.60
N TYR A 301 -16.89 -6.94 33.54
CA TYR A 301 -15.54 -6.43 33.55
C TYR A 301 -15.47 -5.07 32.87
N TRP A 302 -14.45 -4.28 33.21
CA TRP A 302 -13.98 -3.22 32.32
C TRP A 302 -12.72 -3.68 31.60
N VAL A 303 -12.72 -3.52 30.28
CA VAL A 303 -11.56 -3.75 29.43
C VAL A 303 -10.90 -2.40 29.17
N TYR A 304 -9.65 -2.28 29.60
CA TYR A 304 -8.86 -1.07 29.47
C TYR A 304 -7.63 -1.32 28.60
N VAL A 305 -7.37 -0.39 27.69
CA VAL A 305 -6.19 -0.41 26.84
C VAL A 305 -5.56 0.97 26.81
N GLU A 306 -4.23 0.99 26.88
CA GLU A 306 -3.42 2.17 26.58
C GLU A 306 -2.57 1.90 25.36
N SER A 307 -2.35 2.94 24.56
CA SER A 307 -1.37 2.94 23.48
C SER A 307 -0.42 4.12 23.65
N ARG A 308 0.84 3.92 23.29
CA ARG A 308 1.88 4.96 23.33
C ARG A 308 2.64 5.02 22.01
N THR A 309 2.77 6.23 21.47
CA THR A 309 3.62 6.52 20.30
C THR A 309 5.10 6.50 20.68
N SER A 310 5.96 6.37 19.67
CA SER A 310 7.42 6.42 19.79
C SER A 310 7.95 7.74 20.35
N ASP A 311 7.19 8.85 20.22
CA ASP A 311 7.53 10.15 20.80
C ASP A 311 6.90 10.43 22.17
N GLY A 312 6.15 9.45 22.73
CA GLY A 312 5.64 9.47 24.10
C GLY A 312 4.20 9.96 24.27
N THR A 313 3.48 10.26 23.20
CA THR A 313 2.03 10.53 23.25
C THR A 313 1.28 9.27 23.69
N VAL A 314 0.41 9.39 24.70
CA VAL A 314 -0.38 8.27 25.25
C VAL A 314 -1.85 8.53 25.03
N GLU A 315 -2.58 7.52 24.57
CA GLU A 315 -4.04 7.51 24.48
C GLU A 315 -4.58 6.25 25.15
N SER A 316 -5.78 6.33 25.73
CA SER A 316 -6.40 5.18 26.40
C SER A 316 -7.88 5.05 26.08
N TYR A 317 -8.40 3.83 26.21
CA TYR A 317 -9.81 3.55 26.00
C TYR A 317 -10.28 2.49 26.99
N CYS A 318 -11.51 2.66 27.48
CA CYS A 318 -12.14 1.74 28.43
C CYS A 318 -13.54 1.38 27.93
N THR A 319 -13.89 0.10 27.97
CA THR A 319 -15.27 -0.34 27.70
C THR A 319 -15.73 -1.38 28.71
N ALA A 320 -17.04 -1.44 28.95
CA ALA A 320 -17.62 -2.53 29.72
C ALA A 320 -17.74 -3.78 28.85
N TYR A 321 -17.45 -4.94 29.43
CA TYR A 321 -17.58 -6.23 28.78
C TYR A 321 -18.24 -7.23 29.72
N GLN A 322 -19.36 -7.81 29.28
CA GLN A 322 -20.03 -8.89 29.99
C GLN A 322 -19.59 -10.23 29.41
N VAL A 323 -18.98 -11.06 30.24
CA VAL A 323 -18.66 -12.45 29.90
C VAL A 323 -19.87 -13.29 30.31
N THR A 324 -20.63 -13.76 29.33
CA THR A 324 -21.74 -14.69 29.57
C THR A 324 -21.19 -16.07 29.95
N ALA A 325 -21.84 -16.69 30.94
CA ALA A 325 -21.28 -17.81 31.67
C ALA A 325 -21.07 -19.07 30.83
N ARG A 326 -19.88 -19.68 31.00
CA ARG A 326 -19.65 -21.10 30.75
C ARG A 326 -20.26 -21.91 31.90
N TYR A 327 -20.67 -23.14 31.65
CA TYR A 327 -21.38 -23.93 32.65
C TYR A 327 -20.39 -24.69 33.54
N GLU A 328 -20.32 -24.39 34.84
CA GLU A 328 -19.44 -25.12 35.77
C GLU A 328 -19.86 -26.59 35.94
N ILE A 329 -18.89 -27.50 36.07
CA ILE A 329 -19.17 -28.92 36.36
C ILE A 329 -19.42 -29.14 37.87
N MET A 330 -18.62 -28.48 38.71
CA MET A 330 -18.78 -28.54 40.17
C MET A 330 -19.86 -27.55 40.65
N GLY A 331 -20.40 -27.79 41.83
CA GLY A 331 -21.34 -26.91 42.51
C GLY A 331 -22.70 -27.56 42.78
N THR A 332 -23.66 -26.73 43.17
CA THR A 332 -25.00 -27.20 43.54
C THR A 332 -25.84 -27.47 42.30
N THR A 333 -26.43 -28.66 42.24
CA THR A 333 -27.43 -29.07 41.24
C THR A 333 -28.54 -28.03 41.10
N SER A 334 -28.82 -27.63 39.86
CA SER A 334 -29.90 -26.70 39.52
C SER A 334 -31.17 -27.40 39.00
N THR A 335 -31.11 -28.71 38.73
CA THR A 335 -32.28 -29.53 38.36
C THR A 335 -32.89 -30.26 39.57
N ASN A 336 -34.02 -30.94 39.39
CA ASN A 336 -34.61 -31.82 40.39
C ASN A 336 -35.10 -33.14 39.79
N LEU A 337 -35.47 -34.08 40.66
CA LEU A 337 -35.87 -35.43 40.27
C LEU A 337 -37.02 -35.44 39.24
N ALA A 338 -38.04 -34.60 39.45
CA ALA A 338 -39.20 -34.55 38.56
C ALA A 338 -38.81 -34.07 37.15
N GLN A 339 -37.95 -33.06 37.05
CA GLN A 339 -37.46 -32.54 35.76
C GLN A 339 -36.63 -33.60 35.02
N MET A 340 -35.72 -34.29 35.71
CA MET A 340 -34.89 -35.35 35.11
C MET A 340 -35.75 -36.52 34.59
N VAL A 341 -36.72 -36.96 35.38
CA VAL A 341 -37.66 -38.04 35.01
C VAL A 341 -38.52 -37.62 33.81
N ALA A 342 -39.09 -36.42 33.85
CA ALA A 342 -39.93 -35.90 32.76
C ALA A 342 -39.12 -35.73 31.46
N TYR A 343 -37.90 -35.21 31.56
CA TYR A 343 -37.01 -35.06 30.41
C TYR A 343 -36.63 -36.40 29.80
N TYR A 344 -36.29 -37.40 30.63
CA TYR A 344 -36.01 -38.75 30.13
C TYR A 344 -37.22 -39.35 29.41
N ASN A 345 -38.39 -39.35 30.06
CA ASN A 345 -39.61 -39.96 29.53
C ASN A 345 -40.10 -39.31 28.23
N ALA A 346 -39.80 -38.02 28.03
CA ALA A 346 -40.10 -37.34 26.77
C ALA A 346 -39.21 -37.79 25.59
N ASN A 347 -38.07 -38.44 25.87
CA ASN A 347 -37.09 -38.83 24.85
C ASN A 347 -36.96 -40.35 24.69
N ASN A 348 -37.23 -41.15 25.72
CA ASN A 348 -37.18 -42.61 25.63
C ASN A 348 -38.03 -43.30 26.70
N THR A 349 -38.32 -44.59 26.48
CA THR A 349 -38.89 -45.48 27.51
C THR A 349 -37.76 -46.08 28.35
N TYR A 350 -37.96 -46.22 29.66
CA TYR A 350 -36.93 -46.78 30.55
C TYR A 350 -36.75 -48.29 30.26
N PRO A 351 -35.52 -48.79 30.06
CA PRO A 351 -35.33 -50.18 29.67
C PRO A 351 -35.77 -51.16 30.75
N GLU A 352 -36.60 -52.14 30.38
CA GLU A 352 -37.03 -53.23 31.26
C GLU A 352 -35.85 -54.07 31.78
N PHE A 353 -34.72 -54.05 31.06
CA PHE A 353 -33.46 -54.66 31.50
C PHE A 353 -33.08 -54.28 32.94
N TYR A 354 -33.34 -53.05 33.37
CA TYR A 354 -32.98 -52.61 34.71
C TYR A 354 -33.97 -53.02 35.81
N ALA A 355 -35.11 -53.64 35.48
CA ALA A 355 -36.17 -53.97 36.44
C ALA A 355 -35.69 -54.86 37.61
N SER A 356 -34.64 -55.66 37.39
CA SER A 356 -34.02 -56.51 38.43
C SER A 356 -32.71 -55.95 38.99
N SER A 357 -32.37 -54.69 38.68
CA SER A 357 -31.17 -54.00 39.16
C SER A 357 -31.44 -53.13 40.39
N ASP A 358 -30.42 -52.41 40.87
CA ASP A 358 -30.51 -51.37 41.89
C ASP A 358 -31.22 -50.09 41.41
N ALA A 359 -31.59 -49.99 40.12
CA ALA A 359 -32.38 -48.90 39.55
C ALA A 359 -33.56 -49.42 38.72
N PRO A 360 -34.59 -50.04 39.35
CA PRO A 360 -35.70 -50.67 38.63
C PRO A 360 -36.60 -49.70 37.86
N THR A 361 -36.53 -48.40 38.14
CA THR A 361 -37.34 -47.36 37.49
C THR A 361 -36.48 -46.16 37.12
N ILE A 362 -36.95 -45.34 36.17
CA ILE A 362 -36.29 -44.07 35.82
C ILE A 362 -36.20 -43.12 37.02
N GLU A 363 -37.19 -43.16 37.92
CA GLU A 363 -37.16 -42.36 39.14
C GLU A 363 -35.99 -42.77 40.04
N THR A 364 -35.77 -44.07 40.25
CA THR A 364 -34.62 -44.56 41.02
C THR A 364 -33.31 -44.23 40.31
N PHE A 365 -33.24 -44.36 38.98
CA PHE A 365 -32.06 -44.00 38.19
C PHE A 365 -31.67 -42.52 38.34
N CYS A 366 -32.62 -41.61 38.16
CA CYS A 366 -32.40 -40.17 38.34
C CYS A 366 -32.06 -39.82 39.79
N ARG A 367 -32.67 -40.52 40.77
CA ARG A 367 -32.34 -40.35 42.19
C ARG A 367 -30.90 -40.74 42.51
N ILE A 368 -30.40 -41.83 41.92
CA ILE A 368 -28.99 -42.24 42.08
C ILE A 368 -28.04 -41.16 41.54
N TYR A 369 -28.33 -40.54 40.38
CA TYR A 369 -27.53 -39.41 39.89
C TYR A 369 -27.49 -38.25 40.88
N LEU A 370 -28.65 -37.84 41.41
CA LEU A 370 -28.72 -36.76 42.39
C LEU A 370 -27.86 -37.06 43.61
N GLU A 371 -27.96 -38.26 44.15
CA GLU A 371 -27.22 -38.69 45.34
C GLU A 371 -25.70 -38.77 45.11
N GLU A 372 -25.26 -39.44 44.04
CA GLU A 372 -23.83 -39.60 43.75
C GLU A 372 -23.18 -38.26 43.37
N CYS A 373 -23.87 -37.40 42.62
CA CYS A 373 -23.38 -36.07 42.27
C CYS A 373 -23.31 -35.16 43.51
N GLN A 374 -24.35 -35.17 44.35
CA GLN A 374 -24.36 -34.42 45.60
C GLN A 374 -23.23 -34.86 46.55
N ALA A 375 -22.98 -36.16 46.66
CA ALA A 375 -21.90 -36.69 47.49
C ALA A 375 -20.52 -36.17 47.08
N GLU A 376 -20.30 -35.91 45.80
CA GLU A 376 -19.02 -35.43 45.27
C GLU A 376 -18.97 -33.90 45.04
N GLY A 377 -20.07 -33.19 45.24
CA GLY A 377 -20.18 -31.74 45.00
C GLY A 377 -20.29 -31.38 43.52
N LEU A 378 -20.77 -32.31 42.69
CA LEU A 378 -20.93 -32.17 41.25
C LEU A 378 -22.39 -31.87 40.90
N LYS A 379 -22.62 -31.09 39.83
CA LYS A 379 -23.97 -30.75 39.36
C LYS A 379 -24.61 -31.93 38.63
N ALA A 380 -25.73 -32.45 39.14
CA ALA A 380 -26.34 -33.68 38.62
C ALA A 380 -26.81 -33.56 37.15
N GLU A 381 -27.29 -32.39 36.75
CA GLU A 381 -27.64 -32.07 35.36
C GLU A 381 -26.49 -32.34 34.37
N VAL A 382 -25.23 -32.13 34.78
CA VAL A 382 -24.06 -32.32 33.92
C VAL A 382 -23.84 -33.79 33.66
N ALA A 383 -23.70 -34.60 34.72
CA ALA A 383 -23.47 -36.03 34.59
C ALA A 383 -24.64 -36.74 33.90
N PHE A 384 -25.87 -36.37 34.26
CA PHE A 384 -27.07 -36.95 33.66
C PHE A 384 -27.20 -36.61 32.16
N CYS A 385 -27.07 -35.34 31.78
CA CYS A 385 -27.14 -34.95 30.37
C CYS A 385 -25.99 -35.52 29.54
N GLN A 386 -24.78 -35.59 30.11
CA GLN A 386 -23.67 -36.28 29.46
C GLN A 386 -24.02 -37.75 29.21
N ALA A 387 -24.60 -38.45 30.19
CA ALA A 387 -24.98 -39.84 29.99
C ALA A 387 -26.06 -40.02 28.93
N MET A 388 -27.02 -39.09 28.85
CA MET A 388 -28.04 -39.11 27.79
C MET A 388 -27.43 -38.91 26.40
N LEU A 389 -26.40 -38.07 26.29
CA LEU A 389 -25.62 -37.90 25.05
C LEU A 389 -24.87 -39.18 24.70
N GLU A 390 -24.11 -39.74 25.64
CA GLU A 390 -23.22 -40.90 25.44
C GLU A 390 -24.00 -42.17 25.10
N THR A 391 -25.16 -42.37 25.72
CA THR A 391 -25.97 -43.58 25.56
C THR A 391 -27.13 -43.42 24.59
N GLY A 392 -27.35 -42.23 24.03
CA GLY A 392 -28.55 -41.94 23.24
C GLY A 392 -29.85 -42.12 24.03
N PHE A 393 -29.88 -41.63 25.28
CA PHE A 393 -30.93 -41.85 26.28
C PHE A 393 -31.13 -43.33 26.63
N LEU A 394 -30.06 -44.02 27.05
CA LEU A 394 -30.04 -45.44 27.44
C LEU A 394 -30.44 -46.42 26.33
N ARG A 395 -30.32 -46.01 25.06
CA ARG A 395 -30.46 -46.91 23.90
C ARG A 395 -29.21 -47.73 23.64
N TYR A 396 -28.06 -47.17 24.03
CA TYR A 396 -26.72 -47.68 23.77
C TYR A 396 -26.36 -47.73 22.29
N GLY A 397 -25.06 -47.68 22.02
CA GLY A 397 -24.49 -47.73 20.67
C GLY A 397 -23.87 -49.08 20.36
N VAL A 398 -22.82 -49.07 19.52
CA VAL A 398 -22.09 -50.29 19.13
C VAL A 398 -21.07 -50.70 20.19
N ASP A 399 -20.32 -49.75 20.75
CA ASP A 399 -19.14 -50.06 21.58
C ASP A 399 -19.47 -50.38 23.05
N VAL A 400 -20.48 -49.72 23.63
CA VAL A 400 -20.89 -49.95 25.03
C VAL A 400 -22.28 -50.56 25.07
N GLN A 401 -22.44 -51.63 25.82
CA GLN A 401 -23.66 -52.42 25.95
C GLN A 401 -24.38 -52.13 27.27
N ILE A 402 -25.70 -52.31 27.27
CA ILE A 402 -26.58 -52.00 28.41
C ILE A 402 -26.22 -52.74 29.71
N ASN A 403 -25.65 -53.95 29.59
CA ASN A 403 -25.23 -54.79 30.72
C ASN A 403 -23.91 -54.35 31.38
N GLN A 404 -23.20 -53.38 30.81
CA GLN A 404 -21.95 -52.87 31.38
C GLN A 404 -22.17 -51.81 32.46
N TYR A 405 -23.39 -51.27 32.58
CA TYR A 405 -23.70 -50.13 33.45
C TYR A 405 -22.75 -48.95 33.24
N ASN A 406 -22.23 -48.77 32.02
CA ASN A 406 -21.28 -47.72 31.68
C ASN A 406 -21.99 -46.59 30.93
N PHE A 407 -22.44 -45.60 31.68
CA PHE A 407 -23.27 -44.52 31.16
C PHE A 407 -22.50 -43.41 30.46
N ALA A 408 -21.17 -43.45 30.45
CA ALA A 408 -20.34 -42.34 30.00
C ALA A 408 -19.21 -42.76 29.04
N GLY A 409 -19.28 -43.99 28.50
CA GLY A 409 -18.28 -44.48 27.55
C GLY A 409 -16.89 -44.70 28.16
N LEU A 410 -16.78 -44.86 29.49
CA LEU A 410 -15.48 -44.95 30.16
C LEU A 410 -14.68 -46.13 29.64
N GLY A 411 -13.49 -45.86 29.11
CA GLY A 411 -12.58 -46.88 28.58
C GLY A 411 -12.93 -47.41 27.19
N ALA A 412 -14.01 -46.93 26.54
CA ALA A 412 -14.29 -47.28 25.16
C ALA A 412 -13.32 -46.56 24.22
N THR A 413 -12.67 -47.28 23.31
CA THR A 413 -11.70 -46.72 22.35
C THR A 413 -12.21 -46.69 20.90
N GLY A 414 -13.46 -47.07 20.67
CA GLY A 414 -14.04 -47.26 19.35
C GLY A 414 -13.69 -48.62 18.72
N ASN A 415 -14.32 -48.92 17.58
CA ASN A 415 -14.13 -50.15 16.78
C ASN A 415 -14.53 -51.46 17.48
N GLY A 416 -15.55 -51.44 18.36
CA GLY A 416 -16.08 -52.62 19.03
C GLY A 416 -15.29 -53.09 20.24
N ALA A 417 -14.29 -52.32 20.70
CA ALA A 417 -13.60 -52.60 21.95
C ALA A 417 -14.52 -52.19 23.14
N PRO A 418 -14.99 -53.14 23.96
CA PRO A 418 -15.91 -52.83 25.04
C PRO A 418 -15.21 -51.94 26.07
N GLY A 419 -15.91 -50.90 26.53
CA GLY A 419 -15.46 -50.07 27.64
C GLY A 419 -15.45 -50.82 28.98
N ASN A 420 -15.21 -50.09 30.07
CA ASN A 420 -15.32 -50.61 31.42
C ASN A 420 -16.73 -51.14 31.70
N SER A 421 -16.83 -52.12 32.60
CA SER A 421 -18.11 -52.63 33.13
C SER A 421 -18.12 -52.47 34.65
N PHE A 422 -19.29 -52.17 35.20
CA PHE A 422 -19.50 -51.95 36.64
C PHE A 422 -20.48 -53.00 37.19
N GLY A 423 -20.49 -53.22 38.50
CA GLY A 423 -21.31 -54.26 39.15
C GLY A 423 -22.77 -53.87 39.32
N SER A 424 -23.09 -52.57 39.31
CA SER A 424 -24.46 -52.06 39.45
C SER A 424 -24.65 -50.71 38.76
N VAL A 425 -25.89 -50.25 38.63
CA VAL A 425 -26.21 -48.93 38.07
C VAL A 425 -25.56 -47.83 38.91
N ARG A 426 -25.67 -47.93 40.25
CA ARG A 426 -25.04 -46.96 41.17
C ARG A 426 -23.52 -46.93 41.03
N GLU A 427 -22.87 -48.07 40.91
CA GLU A 427 -21.42 -48.12 40.74
C GLU A 427 -20.98 -47.45 39.43
N GLY A 428 -21.71 -47.70 38.34
CA GLY A 428 -21.45 -47.07 37.05
C GLY A 428 -21.64 -45.55 37.03
N ILE A 429 -22.71 -45.06 37.67
CA ILE A 429 -22.96 -43.62 37.85
C ILE A 429 -21.84 -43.00 38.69
N ARG A 430 -21.46 -43.65 39.81
CA ARG A 430 -20.36 -43.18 40.66
C ARG A 430 -19.05 -43.06 39.88
N ALA A 431 -18.71 -44.04 39.05
CA ALA A 431 -17.50 -43.98 38.24
C ALA A 431 -17.50 -42.78 37.29
N GLN A 432 -18.62 -42.49 36.63
CA GLN A 432 -18.75 -41.29 35.80
C GLN A 432 -18.57 -39.99 36.60
N VAL A 433 -19.24 -39.87 37.74
CA VAL A 433 -19.16 -38.68 38.61
C VAL A 433 -17.73 -38.44 39.07
N GLN A 434 -17.03 -39.50 39.49
CA GLN A 434 -15.63 -39.44 39.86
C GLN A 434 -14.74 -38.98 38.69
N HIS A 435 -14.98 -39.49 37.47
CA HIS A 435 -14.22 -39.07 36.29
C HIS A 435 -14.44 -37.59 35.95
N LEU A 436 -15.68 -37.10 36.03
CA LEU A 436 -15.97 -35.67 35.83
C LEU A 436 -15.33 -34.81 36.93
N LYS A 437 -15.36 -35.25 38.19
CA LYS A 437 -14.69 -34.54 39.30
C LYS A 437 -13.18 -34.52 39.12
N ALA A 438 -12.58 -35.58 38.58
CA ALA A 438 -11.15 -35.57 38.24
C ALA A 438 -10.83 -34.43 37.28
N TYR A 439 -11.64 -34.24 36.23
CA TYR A 439 -11.47 -33.13 35.30
C TYR A 439 -11.72 -31.76 35.94
N ALA A 440 -12.77 -31.63 36.76
CA ALA A 440 -13.24 -30.32 37.22
C ALA A 440 -12.63 -29.80 38.52
N SER A 441 -12.01 -30.67 39.33
CA SER A 441 -11.46 -30.30 40.64
C SER A 441 -10.20 -31.09 41.02
N THR A 442 -9.39 -30.49 41.89
CA THR A 442 -8.25 -31.13 42.57
C THR A 442 -8.60 -31.68 43.95
N ASP A 443 -9.83 -31.50 44.44
CA ASP A 443 -10.27 -31.97 45.76
C ASP A 443 -10.38 -33.50 45.85
N GLY A 444 -10.13 -34.09 47.01
CA GLY A 444 -10.28 -35.54 47.19
C GLY A 444 -11.68 -36.07 46.84
N LEU A 445 -11.76 -37.35 46.47
CA LEU A 445 -13.04 -38.05 46.37
C LEU A 445 -13.65 -38.23 47.76
N ASN A 446 -14.97 -38.05 47.86
CA ASN A 446 -15.71 -38.24 49.10
C ASN A 446 -16.21 -39.68 49.27
N GLN A 447 -16.35 -40.40 48.16
CA GLN A 447 -16.69 -41.83 48.11
C GLN A 447 -15.50 -42.69 47.68
N PRO A 448 -15.51 -44.01 47.99
CA PRO A 448 -14.49 -44.93 47.49
C PRO A 448 -14.36 -44.87 45.96
N CYS A 449 -13.13 -44.80 45.46
CA CYS A 449 -12.83 -44.73 44.04
C CYS A 449 -13.21 -46.05 43.34
N VAL A 450 -14.15 -45.99 42.40
CA VAL A 450 -14.56 -47.10 41.53
C VAL A 450 -14.20 -46.86 40.06
N ASP A 451 -13.90 -45.61 39.69
CA ASP A 451 -13.33 -45.30 38.38
C ASP A 451 -11.87 -45.75 38.28
N THR A 452 -11.63 -46.85 37.57
CA THR A 452 -10.29 -47.39 37.33
C THR A 452 -9.40 -46.47 36.48
N ARG A 453 -10.00 -45.46 35.82
CA ARG A 453 -9.30 -44.48 35.00
C ARG A 453 -9.05 -43.15 35.72
N PHE A 454 -9.49 -43.00 36.98
CA PHE A 454 -9.39 -41.75 37.73
C PHE A 454 -7.95 -41.21 37.76
N GLN A 455 -6.98 -42.11 37.99
CA GLN A 455 -5.54 -41.81 38.04
C GLN A 455 -4.93 -41.38 36.70
N HIS A 456 -5.61 -41.60 35.57
CA HIS A 456 -5.14 -41.23 34.24
C HIS A 456 -5.57 -39.81 33.83
N VAL A 457 -6.51 -39.21 34.56
CA VAL A 457 -6.95 -37.84 34.31
C VAL A 457 -5.98 -36.88 34.98
N ARG A 458 -5.42 -35.95 34.20
CA ARG A 458 -4.73 -34.79 34.78
C ARG A 458 -5.79 -33.92 35.45
N ARG A 459 -5.72 -33.79 36.77
CA ARG A 459 -6.81 -33.23 37.55
C ARG A 459 -6.94 -31.71 37.40
N GLY A 460 -8.17 -31.18 37.49
CA GLY A 460 -8.46 -29.75 37.42
C GLY A 460 -8.17 -29.11 36.06
N THR A 461 -8.33 -29.86 34.96
CA THR A 461 -8.09 -29.35 33.60
C THR A 461 -9.36 -28.99 32.84
N ALA A 462 -10.57 -29.21 33.37
CA ALA A 462 -11.81 -28.77 32.74
C ALA A 462 -12.83 -28.37 33.80
N HIS A 463 -12.80 -27.11 34.25
CA HIS A 463 -13.73 -26.58 35.26
C HIS A 463 -15.15 -26.38 34.70
N TYR A 464 -15.25 -26.13 33.39
CA TYR A 464 -16.50 -25.92 32.67
C TYR A 464 -16.86 -27.10 31.77
N VAL A 465 -18.15 -27.34 31.58
CA VAL A 465 -18.69 -28.41 30.71
C VAL A 465 -18.16 -28.26 29.28
N GLU A 466 -18.08 -27.03 28.77
CA GLU A 466 -17.56 -26.69 27.45
C GLU A 466 -16.11 -27.17 27.26
N TRP A 467 -15.33 -27.25 28.34
CA TRP A 467 -13.94 -27.72 28.33
C TRP A 467 -13.80 -29.24 28.42
N LEU A 468 -14.90 -29.99 28.49
CA LEU A 468 -14.85 -31.45 28.29
C LEU A 468 -14.49 -31.83 26.83
N GLY A 469 -14.64 -30.90 25.87
CA GLY A 469 -14.11 -31.08 24.52
C GLY A 469 -12.62 -30.73 24.46
N ILE A 470 -11.77 -31.68 24.07
CA ILE A 470 -10.31 -31.49 24.01
C ILE A 470 -9.93 -30.33 23.09
N GLN A 471 -10.67 -30.10 22.01
CA GLN A 471 -10.41 -29.01 21.05
C GLN A 471 -10.79 -27.63 21.59
N GLU A 472 -11.71 -27.58 22.55
CA GLU A 472 -12.24 -26.36 23.16
C GLU A 472 -11.53 -26.00 24.46
N ASN A 473 -10.75 -26.94 25.00
CA ASN A 473 -10.09 -26.79 26.28
C ASN A 473 -8.71 -26.14 26.13
N PRO A 474 -8.42 -25.02 26.84
CA PRO A 474 -7.13 -24.32 26.76
C PRO A 474 -5.93 -25.17 27.22
N TYR A 475 -6.15 -26.22 28.01
CA TYR A 475 -5.12 -27.15 28.46
C TYR A 475 -4.86 -28.31 27.49
N GLY A 476 -5.62 -28.40 26.38
CA GLY A 476 -5.53 -29.49 25.41
C GLY A 476 -5.89 -30.85 26.02
N ARG A 477 -6.75 -30.86 27.04
CA ARG A 477 -7.25 -32.04 27.76
C ARG A 477 -8.77 -32.04 27.76
N GLY A 478 -9.41 -33.15 28.11
CA GLY A 478 -10.87 -33.22 28.12
C GLY A 478 -11.37 -34.64 27.94
N TRP A 479 -12.68 -34.81 28.09
CA TRP A 479 -13.36 -36.09 27.99
C TRP A 479 -13.31 -36.67 26.58
N ALA A 480 -13.59 -35.85 25.56
CA ALA A 480 -13.76 -36.32 24.19
C ALA A 480 -12.95 -35.50 23.18
N THR A 481 -12.51 -36.16 22.11
CA THR A 481 -11.79 -35.54 20.98
C THR A 481 -12.72 -34.83 19.99
N ALA A 482 -14.03 -35.13 20.03
CA ALA A 482 -15.03 -34.57 19.14
C ALA A 482 -15.16 -33.05 19.33
N LYS A 483 -15.20 -32.32 18.21
CA LYS A 483 -15.39 -30.86 18.20
C LYS A 483 -16.75 -30.51 18.79
N ASN A 484 -16.79 -29.46 19.62
CA ASN A 484 -17.99 -28.95 20.30
C ASN A 484 -18.63 -29.94 21.29
N TYR A 485 -17.93 -30.97 21.77
CA TYR A 485 -18.50 -31.98 22.66
C TYR A 485 -19.18 -31.36 23.89
N GLY A 486 -18.45 -30.54 24.66
CA GLY A 486 -18.97 -29.88 25.85
C GLY A 486 -20.13 -28.92 25.55
N TYR A 487 -20.00 -28.15 24.46
CA TYR A 487 -21.07 -27.25 23.99
C TYR A 487 -22.36 -27.99 23.64
N ASN A 488 -22.27 -29.21 23.09
CA ASN A 488 -23.45 -30.00 22.78
C ASN A 488 -24.17 -30.45 24.05
N ILE A 489 -23.45 -30.81 25.12
CA ILE A 489 -24.06 -31.13 26.42
C ILE A 489 -24.86 -29.93 26.94
N VAL A 490 -24.25 -28.74 26.96
CA VAL A 490 -24.91 -27.52 27.44
C VAL A 490 -26.11 -27.15 26.57
N ASN A 491 -25.92 -27.02 25.26
CA ASN A 491 -26.91 -26.41 24.37
C ASN A 491 -28.00 -27.38 23.91
N MET A 492 -27.70 -28.68 23.78
CA MET A 492 -28.64 -29.65 23.21
C MET A 492 -29.33 -30.51 24.26
N TYR A 493 -28.73 -30.70 25.44
CA TYR A 493 -29.26 -31.56 26.49
C TYR A 493 -29.67 -30.75 27.73
N MET A 494 -28.74 -30.04 28.37
CA MET A 494 -29.03 -29.29 29.59
C MET A 494 -30.06 -28.17 29.37
N ALA A 495 -29.91 -27.41 28.29
CA ALA A 495 -30.87 -26.37 27.92
C ALA A 495 -32.29 -26.92 27.64
N LYS A 496 -32.43 -28.21 27.32
CA LYS A 496 -33.75 -28.87 27.17
C LYS A 496 -34.25 -29.40 28.51
N LEU A 497 -33.39 -30.02 29.30
CA LEU A 497 -33.71 -30.50 30.66
C LEU A 497 -34.33 -29.39 31.50
N PHE A 498 -33.75 -28.18 31.51
CA PHE A 498 -34.24 -27.05 32.30
C PHE A 498 -35.61 -26.50 31.89
N LYS A 499 -36.21 -27.00 30.80
CA LYS A 499 -37.56 -26.61 30.36
C LYS A 499 -38.66 -27.54 30.86
N TYR A 500 -38.30 -28.68 31.43
CA TYR A 500 -39.20 -29.55 32.19
C TYR A 500 -39.24 -29.08 33.64
#